data_AF-A0A7C6UC23-F1
#
_entry.id   AF-A0A7C6UC23-F1
#
_cell.length_a   1.000
_cell.length_b   1.000
_cell.length_c   1.000
_cell.angle_alpha   90.00
_cell.angle_beta   90.00
_cell.angle_gamma   90.00
#
_symmetry.space_group_name_H-M   'P 1'
#
loop_
_entity.id
_entity.type
_entity.pdbx_description
1 polymer ?
#
loop_
_entity_poly.entity_id
_entity_poly.type
_entity_poly.pdbx_seq_one_letter_code
_entity_poly.pdbx_strand_id
1 'polypeptide(L)'
;PRIPRTSVMGHMLIVAVLAYLCSLEIEACDIRSYNNYFAGLFHDLPEVITRDIVSPVKRSVAGLDDLIKEIEQWQMEERIYPLLPASWHSEIKYFTENEFRSKIIKGGEVSFKTSAEINKQYNQDLYLPLDGEIIRACDQLAAYMETYLSITHGIKSPPLGEANRELYRRYRGKEIAGINFGQMFEDFKI
;
A
#
# COMPACT_ATOMS: atom_id res chain seq x y z
N PRO A 1 5.69 -20.07 8.08
CA PRO A 1 7.01 -19.39 7.88
C PRO A 1 7.09 -18.81 6.46
N ARG A 2 7.45 -17.53 6.29
CA ARG A 2 7.71 -16.96 4.95
C ARG A 2 9.09 -17.44 4.47
N ILE A 3 9.19 -17.99 3.26
CA ILE A 3 10.46 -18.37 2.62
C ILE A 3 10.56 -17.70 1.25
N PRO A 4 11.63 -16.92 0.97
CA PRO A 4 12.67 -16.50 1.92
C PRO A 4 12.07 -15.66 3.07
N ARG A 5 12.81 -15.51 4.18
CA ARG A 5 12.35 -14.66 5.30
C ARG A 5 12.28 -13.21 4.83
N THR A 6 11.09 -12.73 4.48
CA THR A 6 10.82 -11.31 4.31
C THR A 6 10.53 -10.69 5.68
N SER A 7 11.29 -9.66 6.06
CA SER A 7 10.91 -8.79 7.17
C SER A 7 9.78 -7.87 6.72
N VAL A 8 8.99 -7.35 7.66
CA VAL A 8 7.96 -6.35 7.33
C VAL A 8 8.58 -5.13 6.66
N MET A 9 9.77 -4.69 7.11
CA MET A 9 10.54 -3.64 6.43
C MET A 9 10.93 -4.00 4.99
N GLY A 10 11.26 -5.26 4.72
CA GLY A 10 11.57 -5.73 3.37
C GLY A 10 10.35 -5.67 2.46
N HIS A 11 9.18 -6.05 2.97
CA HIS A 11 7.90 -5.92 2.27
C HIS A 11 7.61 -4.45 1.93
N MET A 12 7.64 -3.57 2.93
CA MET A 12 7.42 -2.13 2.77
C MET A 12 8.35 -1.50 1.72
N LEU A 13 9.63 -1.89 1.71
CA LEU A 13 10.58 -1.42 0.69
C LEU A 13 10.21 -1.90 -0.72
N ILE A 14 9.80 -3.16 -0.88
CA ILE A 14 9.35 -3.68 -2.19
C ILE A 14 8.14 -2.89 -2.67
N VAL A 15 7.16 -2.62 -1.80
CA VAL A 15 5.98 -1.82 -2.14
C VAL A 15 6.37 -0.41 -2.55
N ALA A 16 7.27 0.25 -1.82
CA ALA A 16 7.78 1.59 -2.15
C ALA A 16 8.44 1.63 -3.54
N VAL A 17 9.31 0.66 -3.83
CA VAL A 17 10.00 0.57 -5.13
C VAL A 17 9.00 0.32 -6.26
N LEU A 18 8.06 -0.60 -6.08
CA LEU A 18 7.02 -0.87 -7.07
C LEU A 18 6.15 0.36 -7.33
N ALA A 19 5.73 1.06 -6.28
CA ALA A 19 4.92 2.29 -6.40
C ALA A 19 5.69 3.40 -7.12
N TYR A 20 6.99 3.54 -6.88
CA TYR A 20 7.84 4.48 -7.60
C TYR A 20 7.99 4.12 -9.08
N LEU A 21 8.28 2.85 -9.41
CA LEU A 21 8.35 2.39 -10.81
C LEU A 21 7.01 2.60 -11.54
N CYS A 22 5.89 2.31 -10.87
CA CYS A 22 4.55 2.61 -11.37
C CYS A 22 4.35 4.11 -11.64
N SER A 23 4.92 4.98 -10.79
CA SER A 23 4.83 6.42 -10.95
C SER A 23 5.64 6.91 -12.15
N LEU A 24 6.81 6.32 -12.40
CA LEU A 24 7.59 6.59 -13.60
C LEU A 24 6.85 6.17 -14.88
N GLU A 25 6.22 5.00 -14.88
CA GLU A 25 5.47 4.46 -16.03
C GLU A 25 4.31 5.37 -16.45
N ILE A 26 3.65 6.03 -15.50
CA ILE A 26 2.52 6.95 -15.77
C ILE A 26 2.95 8.41 -15.92
N GLU A 27 4.26 8.67 -16.04
CA GLU A 27 4.83 10.03 -16.16
C GLU A 27 4.33 10.96 -15.03
N ALA A 28 4.33 10.43 -13.80
CA ALA A 28 3.92 11.17 -12.61
C ALA A 28 4.84 12.38 -12.36
N CYS A 29 4.26 13.52 -11.95
CA CYS A 29 5.06 14.68 -11.55
C CYS A 29 5.95 14.36 -10.33
N ASP A 30 6.96 15.19 -10.09
CA ASP A 30 8.02 14.89 -9.10
C ASP A 30 7.44 14.63 -7.70
N ILE A 31 6.51 15.49 -7.24
CA ILE A 31 5.92 15.28 -5.92
C ILE A 31 5.03 14.04 -5.86
N ARG A 32 4.40 13.66 -6.98
CA ARG A 32 3.55 12.48 -7.04
C ARG A 32 4.38 11.22 -6.88
N SER A 33 5.50 11.16 -7.59
CA SER A 33 6.47 10.07 -7.49
C SER A 33 7.07 9.97 -6.08
N TYR A 34 7.41 11.11 -5.48
CA TYR A 34 7.85 11.20 -4.09
C TYR A 34 6.78 10.67 -3.12
N ASN A 35 5.55 11.18 -3.22
CA ASN A 35 4.45 10.79 -2.35
C ASN A 35 4.14 9.30 -2.48
N ASN A 36 4.10 8.76 -3.71
CA ASN A 36 3.83 7.35 -3.94
C ASN A 36 4.93 6.45 -3.36
N TYR A 37 6.20 6.84 -3.48
CA TYR A 37 7.31 6.11 -2.86
C TYR A 37 7.19 6.09 -1.33
N PHE A 38 7.03 7.25 -0.69
CA PHE A 38 7.01 7.33 0.77
C PHE A 38 5.71 6.79 1.39
N ALA A 39 4.57 6.98 0.72
CA ALA A 39 3.33 6.34 1.14
C ALA A 39 3.42 4.82 0.99
N GLY A 40 4.01 4.30 -0.08
CA GLY A 40 4.33 2.88 -0.20
C GLY A 40 5.32 2.41 0.87
N LEU A 41 6.31 3.21 1.24
CA LEU A 41 7.29 2.87 2.27
C LEU A 41 6.69 2.84 3.67
N PHE A 42 5.70 3.70 3.97
CA PHE A 42 5.14 3.85 5.31
C PHE A 42 3.73 3.30 5.48
N HIS A 43 3.13 2.68 4.45
CA HIS A 43 1.73 2.22 4.50
C HIS A 43 1.43 1.31 5.72
N ASP A 44 2.35 0.39 6.02
CA ASP A 44 2.24 -0.54 7.17
C ASP A 44 2.84 0.00 8.47
N LEU A 45 3.35 1.23 8.50
CA LEU A 45 3.97 1.81 9.70
C LEU A 45 3.00 1.78 10.91
N PRO A 46 1.72 2.16 10.80
CA PRO A 46 0.78 2.04 11.91
C PRO A 46 0.59 0.59 12.40
N GLU A 47 0.52 -0.37 11.48
CA GLU A 47 0.30 -1.80 11.77
C GLU A 47 1.52 -2.48 12.41
N VAL A 48 2.74 -2.10 12.01
CA VAL A 48 4.00 -2.61 12.60
C VAL A 48 4.06 -2.34 14.10
N ILE A 49 3.51 -1.22 14.56
CA ILE A 49 3.59 -0.78 15.96
C ILE A 49 2.63 -1.56 16.85
N THR A 50 1.48 -1.98 16.32
CA THR A 50 0.47 -2.77 17.04
C THR A 50 0.81 -4.26 17.12
N ARG A 51 1.95 -4.68 16.55
CA ARG A 51 2.47 -6.07 16.51
C ARG A 51 1.58 -7.04 15.74
N ASP A 52 1.05 -6.59 14.60
CA ASP A 52 0.47 -7.44 13.55
C ASP A 52 -0.74 -8.24 14.06
N ILE A 53 -1.86 -7.54 14.30
CA ILE A 53 -3.16 -8.21 14.41
C ILE A 53 -3.48 -8.75 13.01
N VAL A 54 -3.17 -10.02 12.76
CA VAL A 54 -3.31 -10.64 11.44
C VAL A 54 -4.69 -10.41 10.83
N SER A 55 -4.75 -10.15 9.52
CA SER A 55 -5.97 -9.77 8.79
C SER A 55 -7.22 -10.67 9.01
N PRO A 56 -7.11 -11.99 9.24
CA PRO A 56 -8.26 -12.82 9.60
C PRO A 56 -8.92 -12.42 10.93
N VAL A 57 -8.13 -11.91 11.87
CA VAL A 57 -8.62 -11.41 13.16
C VAL A 57 -9.25 -10.02 12.97
N LYS A 58 -8.64 -9.13 12.17
CA LYS A 58 -9.19 -7.78 11.90
C LYS A 58 -10.67 -7.85 11.44
N ARG A 59 -10.98 -8.77 10.52
CA ARG A 59 -12.33 -8.96 9.94
C ARG A 59 -13.23 -9.97 10.68
N SER A 60 -12.80 -10.49 11.83
CA SER A 60 -13.51 -11.58 12.51
C SER A 60 -14.79 -11.14 13.23
N VAL A 61 -14.90 -9.85 13.57
CA VAL A 61 -16.01 -9.27 14.32
C VAL A 61 -16.37 -7.90 13.73
N ALA A 62 -17.65 -7.65 13.50
CA ALA A 62 -18.11 -6.33 13.04
C ALA A 62 -17.73 -5.24 14.06
N GLY A 63 -17.09 -4.16 13.59
CA GLY A 63 -16.62 -3.04 14.43
C GLY A 63 -15.22 -3.21 15.02
N LEU A 64 -14.59 -4.39 14.89
CA LEU A 64 -13.21 -4.59 15.35
C LEU A 64 -12.20 -3.86 14.45
N ASP A 65 -12.44 -3.80 13.15
CA ASP A 65 -11.61 -3.05 12.20
C ASP A 65 -11.49 -1.56 12.56
N ASP A 66 -12.60 -0.94 13.01
CA ASP A 66 -12.61 0.47 13.39
C ASP A 66 -11.86 0.71 14.70
N LEU A 67 -12.05 -0.16 15.69
CA LEU A 67 -11.31 -0.10 16.95
C LEU A 67 -9.79 -0.28 16.73
N ILE A 68 -9.40 -1.18 15.83
CA ILE A 68 -7.99 -1.40 15.51
C ILE A 68 -7.38 -0.12 14.90
N LYS A 69 -8.11 0.55 13.99
CA LYS A 69 -7.65 1.83 13.42
C LYS A 69 -7.50 2.92 14.47
N GLU A 70 -8.43 3.01 15.41
CA GLU A 70 -8.31 3.95 16.54
C GLU A 70 -7.05 3.67 17.38
N ILE A 71 -6.76 2.39 17.65
CA ILE A 71 -5.55 1.98 18.37
C ILE A 71 -4.28 2.31 17.57
N GLU A 72 -4.27 2.03 16.27
CA GLU A 72 -3.15 2.34 15.36
C GLU A 72 -2.88 3.85 15.32
N GLN A 73 -3.93 4.67 15.22
CA GLN A 73 -3.81 6.13 15.26
C GLN A 73 -3.26 6.61 16.61
N TRP A 74 -3.79 6.11 17.72
CA TRP A 74 -3.30 6.45 19.06
C TRP A 74 -1.82 6.08 19.24
N GLN A 75 -1.39 4.93 18.71
CA GLN A 75 0.02 4.52 18.74
C GLN A 75 0.92 5.44 17.90
N MET A 76 0.45 5.90 16.73
CA MET A 76 1.18 6.90 15.94
C MET A 76 1.38 8.20 16.75
N GLU A 77 0.32 8.67 17.41
CA GLU A 77 0.32 9.90 18.20
C GLU A 77 1.22 9.82 19.45
N GLU A 78 1.17 8.71 20.20
CA GLU A 78 1.91 8.58 21.46
C GLU A 78 3.36 8.11 21.29
N ARG A 79 3.67 7.41 20.19
CA ARG A 79 4.97 6.71 20.05
C ARG A 79 5.79 7.13 18.85
N ILE A 80 5.18 7.51 17.74
CA ILE A 80 5.91 7.86 16.52
C ILE A 80 6.12 9.36 16.41
N TYR A 81 5.05 10.15 16.42
CA TYR A 81 5.15 11.60 16.26
C TYR A 81 6.08 12.27 17.30
N PRO A 82 6.14 11.85 18.58
CA PRO A 82 7.08 12.43 19.54
C PRO A 82 8.56 12.18 19.21
N LEU A 83 8.87 11.19 18.37
CA LEU A 83 10.22 10.87 17.91
C LEU A 83 10.61 11.61 16.62
N LEU A 84 9.65 12.29 15.98
CA LEU A 84 9.83 12.98 14.71
C LEU A 84 9.81 14.50 14.91
N PRO A 85 10.56 15.27 14.10
CA PRO A 85 10.42 16.71 14.05
C PRO A 85 8.96 17.11 13.76
N ALA A 86 8.43 18.11 14.45
CA ALA A 86 7.06 18.58 14.28
C ALA A 86 6.73 18.96 12.83
N SER A 87 7.72 19.44 12.08
CA SER A 87 7.59 19.77 10.66
C SER A 87 7.30 18.58 9.75
N TRP A 88 7.56 17.34 10.19
CA TRP A 88 7.32 16.12 9.41
C TRP A 88 5.94 15.53 9.67
N HIS A 89 5.26 15.93 10.75
CA HIS A 89 4.03 15.27 11.20
C HIS A 89 2.93 15.31 10.15
N SER A 90 2.73 16.45 9.48
CA SER A 90 1.73 16.60 8.43
C SER A 90 1.99 15.70 7.23
N GLU A 91 3.25 15.54 6.85
CA GLU A 91 3.65 14.74 5.69
C GLU A 91 3.53 13.24 6.00
N ILE A 92 4.02 12.78 7.16
CA ILE A 92 3.83 11.40 7.59
C ILE A 92 2.35 11.06 7.73
N LYS A 93 1.55 11.96 8.32
CA LYS A 93 0.09 11.81 8.39
C LYS A 93 -0.53 11.70 7.00
N TYR A 94 -0.06 12.50 6.05
CA TYR A 94 -0.50 12.42 4.66
C TYR A 94 -0.14 11.08 3.99
N PHE A 95 0.93 10.42 4.39
CA PHE A 95 1.28 9.10 3.87
C PHE A 95 0.48 7.96 4.51
N THR A 96 0.29 8.00 5.83
CA THR A 96 -0.22 6.85 6.58
C THR A 96 -1.73 6.85 6.79
N GLU A 97 -2.42 7.99 6.71
CA GLU A 97 -3.88 8.01 6.89
C GLU A 97 -4.63 7.76 5.59
N ASN A 98 -5.52 6.77 5.56
CA ASN A 98 -6.23 6.39 4.33
C ASN A 98 -5.23 6.11 3.19
N GLU A 99 -4.13 5.45 3.51
CA GLU A 99 -2.96 5.11 2.70
C GLU A 99 -3.31 4.50 1.34
N PHE A 100 -4.40 3.73 1.27
CA PHE A 100 -4.87 3.10 0.04
C PHE A 100 -5.98 3.85 -0.71
N ARG A 101 -6.30 5.09 -0.31
CA ARG A 101 -7.23 5.97 -1.02
C ARG A 101 -6.46 7.05 -1.75
N SER A 102 -6.59 7.09 -3.08
CA SER A 102 -5.97 8.14 -3.88
C SER A 102 -6.53 9.52 -3.49
N LYS A 103 -5.63 10.50 -3.38
CA LYS A 103 -5.94 11.80 -2.79
C LYS A 103 -5.01 12.89 -3.30
N ILE A 104 -5.48 14.12 -3.15
CA ILE A 104 -4.78 15.37 -3.49
C ILE A 104 -5.03 16.38 -2.37
N ILE A 105 -4.30 17.49 -2.40
CA ILE A 105 -4.62 18.70 -1.64
C ILE A 105 -5.27 19.72 -2.58
N LYS A 106 -6.45 20.22 -2.19
CA LYS A 106 -7.16 21.27 -2.93
C LYS A 106 -7.79 22.24 -1.93
N GLY A 107 -7.45 23.53 -2.05
CA GLY A 107 -7.93 24.53 -1.09
C GLY A 107 -7.41 24.35 0.33
N GLY A 108 -6.26 23.69 0.51
CA GLY A 108 -5.67 23.40 1.83
C GLY A 108 -6.20 22.13 2.50
N GLU A 109 -7.15 21.42 1.87
CA GLU A 109 -7.77 20.22 2.43
C GLU A 109 -7.51 18.98 1.56
N VAL A 110 -7.56 17.80 2.19
CA VAL A 110 -7.47 16.52 1.50
C VAL A 110 -8.75 16.28 0.70
N SER A 111 -8.61 16.07 -0.60
CA SER A 111 -9.70 15.67 -1.49
C SER A 111 -9.42 14.30 -2.07
N PHE A 112 -10.34 13.35 -1.84
CA PHE A 112 -10.23 12.00 -2.40
C PHE A 112 -10.56 12.00 -3.89
N LYS A 113 -9.76 11.25 -4.65
CA LYS A 113 -9.85 11.06 -6.09
C LYS A 113 -9.56 9.61 -6.42
N THR A 114 -9.78 9.25 -7.68
CA THR A 114 -9.20 8.05 -8.27
C THR A 114 -7.84 8.38 -8.88
N SER A 115 -6.93 7.41 -8.97
CA SER A 115 -5.66 7.56 -9.67
C SER A 115 -5.85 7.93 -11.15
N ALA A 116 -6.96 7.50 -11.76
CA ALA A 116 -7.34 7.91 -13.12
C ALA A 116 -7.73 9.40 -13.21
N GLU A 117 -8.43 9.95 -12.21
CA GLU A 117 -8.70 11.39 -12.14
C GLU A 117 -7.42 12.18 -11.89
N ILE A 118 -6.52 11.67 -11.03
CA ILE A 118 -5.22 12.29 -10.78
C ILE A 118 -4.42 12.40 -12.08
N ASN A 119 -4.30 11.31 -12.85
CA ASN A 119 -3.64 11.33 -14.17
C ASN A 119 -4.20 12.43 -15.08
N LYS A 120 -5.53 12.56 -15.13
CA LYS A 120 -6.19 13.46 -16.09
C LYS A 120 -6.17 14.92 -15.68
N GLN A 121 -6.21 15.23 -14.38
CA GLN A 121 -6.53 16.58 -13.90
C GLN A 121 -5.58 17.11 -12.83
N TYR A 122 -4.83 16.25 -12.14
CA TYR A 122 -4.10 16.63 -10.93
C TYR A 122 -2.64 16.13 -10.90
N ASN A 123 -2.06 15.78 -12.06
CA ASN A 123 -0.65 15.40 -12.19
C ASN A 123 0.27 16.63 -12.20
N GLN A 124 0.20 17.45 -11.15
CA GLN A 124 1.03 18.65 -10.98
C GLN A 124 1.39 18.82 -9.50
N ASP A 125 2.58 19.37 -9.23
CA ASP A 125 3.12 19.41 -7.87
C ASP A 125 2.24 20.17 -6.88
N LEU A 126 1.56 21.22 -7.34
CA LEU A 126 0.71 22.06 -6.49
C LEU A 126 -0.46 21.30 -5.84
N TYR A 127 -0.88 20.16 -6.42
CA TYR A 127 -1.96 19.34 -5.89
C TYR A 127 -1.49 18.27 -4.90
N LEU A 128 -0.18 18.11 -4.70
CA LEU A 128 0.41 17.08 -3.84
C LEU A 128 -0.23 15.69 -4.04
N PRO A 129 -0.38 15.19 -5.27
CA PRO A 129 -1.10 13.93 -5.52
C PRO A 129 -0.43 12.71 -4.88
N LEU A 130 -1.27 11.73 -4.49
CA LEU A 130 -0.87 10.43 -3.94
C LEU A 130 -1.84 9.35 -4.44
N ASP A 131 -1.30 8.26 -4.97
CA ASP A 131 -2.04 7.16 -5.60
C ASP A 131 -2.25 5.96 -4.68
N GLY A 132 -3.17 6.08 -3.73
CA GLY A 132 -3.51 4.97 -2.83
C GLY A 132 -3.98 3.69 -3.55
N GLU A 133 -4.66 3.82 -4.70
CA GLU A 133 -5.09 2.67 -5.51
C GLU A 133 -3.90 1.91 -6.11
N ILE A 134 -2.85 2.63 -6.56
CA ILE A 134 -1.62 2.05 -7.10
C ILE A 134 -0.83 1.41 -5.95
N ILE A 135 -0.65 2.13 -4.83
CA ILE A 135 0.07 1.61 -3.65
C ILE A 135 -0.58 0.31 -3.15
N ARG A 136 -1.91 0.25 -3.09
CA ARG A 136 -2.64 -0.97 -2.73
C ARG A 136 -2.39 -2.12 -3.70
N ALA A 137 -2.29 -1.83 -4.99
CA ALA A 137 -2.00 -2.84 -5.99
C ALA A 137 -0.55 -3.34 -5.89
N CYS A 138 0.40 -2.46 -5.59
CA CYS A 138 1.80 -2.82 -5.30
C CYS A 138 1.94 -3.68 -4.04
N ASP A 139 1.25 -3.33 -2.95
CA ASP A 139 1.15 -4.15 -1.73
C ASP A 139 0.65 -5.57 -2.05
N GLN A 140 -0.50 -5.66 -2.73
CA GLN A 140 -1.09 -6.96 -3.06
C GLN A 140 -0.25 -7.76 -4.06
N LEU A 141 0.49 -7.09 -4.96
CA LEU A 141 1.45 -7.74 -5.85
C LEU A 141 2.65 -8.28 -5.07
N ALA A 142 3.21 -7.50 -4.13
CA ALA A 142 4.30 -7.95 -3.27
C ALA A 142 3.88 -9.17 -2.43
N ALA A 143 2.71 -9.14 -1.80
CA ALA A 143 2.17 -10.28 -1.06
C ALA A 143 1.92 -11.52 -1.96
N TYR A 144 1.49 -11.29 -3.20
CA TYR A 144 1.31 -12.34 -4.21
C TYR A 144 2.64 -13.00 -4.58
N MET A 145 3.68 -12.20 -4.85
CA MET A 145 5.04 -12.67 -5.13
C MET A 145 5.66 -13.41 -3.95
N GLU A 146 5.49 -12.92 -2.72
CA GLU A 146 5.96 -13.60 -1.50
C GLU A 146 5.32 -14.99 -1.35
N THR A 147 4.01 -15.07 -1.65
CA THR A 147 3.27 -16.33 -1.62
C THR A 147 3.75 -17.27 -2.72
N TYR A 148 3.99 -16.75 -3.92
CA TYR A 148 4.54 -17.52 -5.04
C TYR A 148 5.91 -18.11 -4.71
N LEU A 149 6.82 -17.31 -4.17
CA LEU A 149 8.15 -17.76 -3.74
C LEU A 149 8.03 -18.82 -2.64
N SER A 150 7.16 -18.65 -1.66
CA SER A 150 6.95 -19.64 -0.60
C SER A 150 6.49 -21.00 -1.17
N ILE A 151 5.53 -21.00 -2.09
CA ILE A 151 4.99 -22.22 -2.72
C ILE A 151 6.04 -22.93 -3.60
N THR A 152 6.78 -22.16 -4.40
CA THR A 152 7.83 -22.68 -5.29
C THR A 152 9.01 -23.26 -4.52
N HIS A 153 9.31 -22.73 -3.33
CA HIS A 153 10.33 -23.27 -2.41
C HIS A 153 9.81 -24.38 -1.48
N GLY A 154 8.62 -24.91 -1.73
CA GLY A 154 8.10 -26.11 -1.06
C GLY A 154 7.23 -25.86 0.18
N ILE A 155 6.95 -24.61 0.56
CA ILE A 155 5.94 -24.30 1.58
C ILE A 155 4.56 -24.31 0.92
N LYS A 156 3.86 -25.44 1.05
CA LYS A 156 2.52 -25.60 0.50
C LYS A 156 1.53 -25.85 1.63
N SER A 157 0.52 -24.99 1.72
CA SER A 157 -0.68 -25.24 2.51
C SER A 157 -1.92 -24.86 1.69
N PRO A 158 -3.07 -25.54 1.87
CA PRO A 158 -4.29 -25.18 1.16
C PRO A 158 -4.70 -23.70 1.31
N PRO A 159 -4.66 -23.10 2.53
CA PRO A 159 -4.99 -21.68 2.70
C PRO A 159 -4.06 -20.73 1.92
N LEU A 160 -2.77 -21.05 1.84
CA LEU A 160 -1.78 -20.23 1.12
C LEU A 160 -2.04 -20.26 -0.39
N GLY A 161 -2.33 -21.44 -0.94
CA GLY A 161 -2.68 -21.59 -2.35
C GLY A 161 -4.02 -20.92 -2.71
N GLU A 162 -5.00 -20.94 -1.81
CA GLU A 162 -6.28 -20.24 -2.00
C GLU A 162 -6.12 -18.73 -2.00
N ALA A 163 -5.37 -18.18 -1.03
CA ALA A 163 -5.07 -16.75 -0.97
C ALA A 163 -4.36 -16.25 -2.24
N ASN A 164 -3.37 -17.01 -2.73
CA ASN A 164 -2.70 -16.72 -4.00
C ASN A 164 -3.69 -16.67 -5.18
N ARG A 165 -4.53 -17.69 -5.33
CA ARG A 165 -5.54 -17.74 -6.41
C ARG A 165 -6.60 -16.66 -6.29
N GLU A 166 -6.93 -16.22 -5.08
CA GLU A 166 -7.86 -15.10 -4.86
C GLU A 166 -7.24 -13.78 -5.32
N LEU A 167 -5.99 -13.50 -4.95
CA LEU A 167 -5.26 -12.31 -5.40
C LEU A 167 -5.15 -12.26 -6.92
N TYR A 168 -4.76 -13.37 -7.57
CA TYR A 168 -4.73 -13.46 -9.03
C TYR A 168 -6.10 -13.15 -9.65
N ARG A 169 -7.18 -13.75 -9.14
CA ARG A 169 -8.54 -13.50 -9.64
C ARG A 169 -8.97 -12.03 -9.49
N ARG A 170 -8.53 -11.36 -8.43
CA ARG A 170 -8.87 -9.96 -8.15
C ARG A 170 -8.19 -8.98 -9.13
N TYR A 171 -6.97 -9.29 -9.57
CA TYR A 171 -6.20 -8.40 -10.45
C TYR A 171 -6.18 -8.83 -11.91
N ARG A 172 -6.67 -10.02 -12.26
CA ARG A 172 -6.75 -10.48 -13.65
C ARG A 172 -7.45 -9.44 -14.55
N GLY A 173 -6.72 -8.96 -15.56
CA GLY A 173 -7.21 -7.95 -16.51
C GLY A 173 -7.47 -6.56 -15.89
N LYS A 174 -6.95 -6.30 -14.70
CA LYS A 174 -7.14 -5.02 -14.01
C LYS A 174 -6.10 -4.00 -14.44
N GLU A 175 -6.58 -2.84 -14.87
CA GLU A 175 -5.77 -1.67 -15.16
C GLU A 175 -6.09 -0.57 -14.14
N ILE A 176 -5.06 0.11 -13.63
CA ILE A 176 -5.21 1.24 -12.70
C ILE A 176 -4.40 2.41 -13.25
N ALA A 177 -5.10 3.46 -13.66
CA ALA A 177 -4.48 4.70 -14.13
C ALA A 177 -3.43 4.47 -15.24
N GLY A 178 -3.71 3.58 -16.20
CA GLY A 178 -2.80 3.23 -17.30
C GLY A 178 -1.82 2.09 -16.98
N ILE A 179 -1.74 1.63 -15.73
CA ILE A 179 -0.86 0.53 -15.32
C ILE A 179 -1.61 -0.80 -15.42
N ASN A 180 -1.09 -1.72 -16.24
CA ASN A 180 -1.65 -3.06 -16.42
C ASN A 180 -1.17 -4.01 -15.31
N PHE A 181 -1.75 -3.87 -14.11
CA PHE A 181 -1.52 -4.82 -13.02
C PHE A 181 -1.95 -6.24 -13.39
N GLY A 182 -2.96 -6.41 -14.26
CA GLY A 182 -3.36 -7.73 -14.75
C GLY A 182 -2.21 -8.53 -15.34
N GLN A 183 -1.40 -7.90 -16.19
CA GLN A 183 -0.22 -8.52 -16.78
C GLN A 183 0.84 -8.86 -15.72
N MET A 184 1.12 -7.93 -14.79
CA MET A 184 2.11 -8.15 -13.72
C MET A 184 1.75 -9.36 -12.83
N PHE A 185 0.45 -9.60 -12.58
CA PHE A 185 0.00 -10.76 -11.82
C PHE A 185 0.00 -12.06 -12.66
N GLU A 186 -0.05 -12.00 -13.99
CA GLU A 186 0.02 -13.19 -14.85
C GLU A 186 1.40 -13.85 -14.83
N ASP A 187 2.47 -13.08 -14.67
CA ASP A 187 3.85 -13.57 -14.67
C ASP A 187 4.18 -14.54 -13.51
N PHE A 188 3.40 -14.50 -12.42
CA PHE A 188 3.62 -15.33 -11.21
C PHE A 188 2.50 -16.35 -10.97
N LYS A 189 1.76 -16.72 -12.01
CA LYS A 189 0.66 -17.70 -11.92
C LYS A 189 1.18 -19.11 -11.61
N ILE A 190 0.54 -19.77 -10.64
CA ILE A 190 0.75 -21.19 -10.25
C ILE A 190 -0.43 -22.04 -10.70
#